data_AF-A0A972EX77-F1
#
_entry.id   AF-A0A972EX77-F1
#
_cell.length_a   1.000
_cell.length_b   1.000
_cell.length_c   1.000
_cell.angle_alpha   90.00
_cell.angle_beta   90.00
_cell.angle_gamma   90.00
#
_symmetry.space_group_name_H-M   'P 1'
#
loop_
_entity.id
_entity.type
_entity.pdbx_description
1 polymer ?
#
loop_
_entity_poly.entity_id
_entity_poly.type
_entity_poly.pdbx_seq_one_letter_code
_entity_poly.pdbx_strand_id
1 'polypeptide(L)'
;VLAVLFRAGAIEVTSGGQRFDSYQDARSRTPFVNNPAFRNALFTPARMIDLKTLTQAVEAYEDLVGTTVEVEKGAIAAALKKWATREMQDILPVEAEAKANGLPVLDWISEYRTSLQAIVDSVAEDCIRVLVGEGTTLKESCSTMQKIRAATTDKNLELLKNARQVSSRVWPVLESHGLDGVLSEHAHQLREALASADFYTVLDDLRTHLKPLSKAYAELYTELHTNRNKAYHNAVEAVAARPEWAKLSHEAQVALIGPLSSRACAELDLVAHGGTCHQCNATVSQMESDLAALDGLKTQALVRLQELTAPKEKVVRVKLASFFNNGLESEEEIEKAIDQLKTQLLKLMAEGVKIILE
;
A
#
# COMPACT_ATOMS: atom_id res chain seq x y z
N VAL A 1 37.24 35.42 43.28
CA VAL A 1 37.69 35.97 41.97
C VAL A 1 37.78 34.89 40.90
N LEU A 2 38.62 33.85 41.06
CA LEU A 2 38.78 32.80 40.04
C LEU A 2 37.48 32.05 39.70
N ALA A 3 36.60 31.76 40.67
CA ALA A 3 35.30 31.13 40.38
C ALA A 3 34.40 31.98 39.46
N VAL A 4 34.47 33.31 39.60
CA VAL A 4 33.72 34.26 38.76
C VAL A 4 34.34 34.32 37.37
N LEU A 5 35.67 34.36 37.28
CA LEU A 5 36.40 34.30 36.01
C LEU A 5 36.14 32.99 35.26
N PHE A 6 36.06 31.87 35.97
CA PHE A 6 35.75 30.57 35.39
C PHE A 6 34.30 30.49 34.91
N ARG A 7 33.35 31.02 35.70
CA ARG A 7 31.94 31.14 35.27
C ARG A 7 31.81 32.03 34.03
N ALA A 8 32.52 33.15 33.99
CA ALA A 8 32.57 34.05 32.85
C ALA A 8 33.35 33.47 31.63
N GLY A 9 33.93 32.27 31.74
CA GLY A 9 34.70 31.65 30.67
C GLY A 9 36.04 32.32 30.37
N ALA A 10 36.54 33.17 31.27
CA ALA A 10 37.83 33.88 31.14
C ALA A 10 39.04 33.00 31.45
N ILE A 11 38.83 31.90 32.17
CA ILE A 11 39.85 30.93 32.52
C ILE A 11 39.31 29.50 32.34
N GLU A 12 40.20 28.54 32.15
CA GLU A 12 39.96 27.11 32.24
C GLU A 12 40.63 26.57 33.52
N VAL A 13 40.12 25.46 34.05
CA VAL A 13 40.69 24.80 35.23
C VAL A 13 41.15 23.40 34.87
N THR A 14 42.41 23.07 35.15
CA THR A 14 42.90 21.70 35.10
C THR A 14 43.07 21.17 36.51
N SER A 15 42.41 20.06 36.85
CA SER A 15 42.54 19.42 38.17
C SER A 15 42.44 17.90 38.03
N GLY A 16 43.30 17.17 38.76
CA GLY A 16 43.33 15.71 38.68
C GLY A 16 43.67 15.16 37.30
N GLY A 17 44.43 15.91 36.49
CA GLY A 17 44.76 15.55 35.10
C GLY A 17 43.66 15.82 34.08
N GLN A 18 42.50 16.35 34.49
CA GLN A 18 41.40 16.69 33.60
C GLN A 18 41.24 18.21 33.46
N ARG A 19 41.02 18.68 32.23
CA ARG A 19 40.73 20.08 31.91
C ARG A 19 39.21 20.33 31.91
N PHE A 20 38.78 21.41 32.53
CA PHE A 20 37.41 21.88 32.63
C PHE A 20 37.31 23.31 32.06
N ASP A 21 36.35 23.53 31.18
CA ASP A 21 36.12 24.78 30.45
C ASP A 21 34.70 25.35 30.66
N SER A 22 33.92 24.69 31.53
CA SER A 22 32.55 25.04 31.89
C SER A 22 32.27 24.74 33.37
N TYR A 23 31.66 25.71 34.06
CA TYR A 23 31.23 25.58 35.46
C TYR A 23 30.01 24.65 35.65
N GLN A 24 29.37 24.25 34.56
CA GLN A 24 28.25 23.32 34.56
C GLN A 24 28.70 21.88 34.81
N ASP A 25 29.95 21.52 34.53
CA ASP A 25 30.51 20.22 34.97
C ASP A 25 30.69 20.26 36.50
N ALA A 26 29.94 19.43 37.23
CA ALA A 26 29.99 19.40 38.69
C ALA A 26 31.42 19.10 39.22
N ARG A 27 32.23 18.35 38.47
CA ARG A 27 33.62 18.02 38.83
C ARG A 27 34.54 19.23 38.76
N SER A 28 34.20 20.22 37.92
CA SER A 28 34.93 21.49 37.83
C SER A 28 34.84 22.33 39.11
N ARG A 29 33.90 22.02 40.01
CA ARG A 29 33.69 22.77 41.26
C ARG A 29 34.69 22.39 42.35
N THR A 30 35.22 21.17 42.33
CA THR A 30 36.13 20.65 43.38
C THR A 30 37.32 21.57 43.65
N PRO A 31 38.02 22.10 42.63
CA PRO A 31 39.11 23.07 42.84
C PRO A 31 38.66 24.36 43.53
N PHE A 32 37.39 24.77 43.43
CA PHE A 32 36.90 26.02 44.03
C PHE A 32 36.38 25.88 45.45
N VAL A 33 36.18 24.65 45.94
CA VAL A 33 35.60 24.36 47.27
C VAL A 33 36.52 23.57 48.20
N ASN A 34 37.65 23.04 47.70
CA ASN A 34 38.59 22.23 48.45
C ASN A 34 40.02 22.80 48.34
N ASN A 35 40.63 23.17 49.49
CA ASN A 35 41.94 23.83 49.53
C ASN A 35 43.10 22.99 48.95
N PRO A 36 43.28 21.71 49.32
CA PRO A 36 44.25 20.84 48.64
C PRO A 36 44.04 20.76 47.11
N ALA A 37 42.78 20.62 46.66
CA ALA A 37 42.48 20.54 45.23
C ALA A 37 42.76 21.86 44.50
N PHE A 38 42.46 23.00 45.12
CA PHE A 38 42.75 24.34 44.60
C PHE A 38 44.25 24.53 44.37
N ARG A 39 45.08 24.16 45.37
CA ARG A 39 46.55 24.32 45.30
C ARG A 39 47.19 23.45 44.22
N ASN A 40 46.54 22.34 43.87
CA ASN A 40 47.01 21.39 42.87
C ASN A 40 46.34 21.59 41.50
N ALA A 41 45.49 22.61 41.34
CA ALA A 41 44.83 22.94 40.09
C ALA A 41 45.62 24.00 39.30
N LEU A 42 45.57 23.91 37.97
CA LEU A 42 46.11 24.92 37.07
C LEU A 42 44.95 25.78 36.54
N PHE A 43 45.09 27.11 36.65
CA PHE A 43 44.14 28.08 36.12
C PHE A 43 44.78 28.79 34.94
N THR A 44 44.29 28.54 33.74
CA THR A 44 44.85 29.09 32.49
C THR A 44 43.89 30.08 31.87
N PRO A 45 44.34 31.25 31.37
CA PRO A 45 43.51 32.15 30.58
C PRO A 45 42.90 31.41 29.38
N ALA A 46 41.59 31.57 29.21
CA ALA A 46 40.87 31.02 28.07
C ALA A 46 40.72 32.11 26.98
N ARG A 47 40.63 31.69 25.72
CA ARG A 47 40.25 32.62 24.65
C ARG A 47 38.78 32.95 24.83
N MET A 48 38.48 34.14 25.34
CA MET A 48 37.10 34.57 25.52
C MET A 48 36.45 34.83 24.17
N ILE A 49 35.29 34.21 23.97
CA ILE A 49 34.36 34.63 22.93
C ILE A 49 33.86 36.01 23.33
N ASP A 50 34.01 36.98 22.44
CA ASP A 50 33.63 38.35 22.73
C ASP A 50 32.11 38.49 22.88
N LEU A 51 31.67 39.50 23.63
CA LEU A 51 30.26 39.71 23.93
C LEU A 51 29.42 39.87 22.66
N LYS A 52 29.95 40.48 21.61
CA LYS A 52 29.23 40.67 20.34
C LYS A 52 28.95 39.31 19.68
N THR A 53 29.92 38.41 19.65
CA THR A 53 29.74 37.05 19.15
C THR A 53 28.73 36.26 19.99
N LEU A 54 28.74 36.41 21.31
CA LEU A 54 27.73 35.78 22.19
C LEU A 54 26.33 36.33 21.93
N THR A 55 26.17 37.65 21.78
CA THR A 55 24.88 38.27 21.45
C THR A 55 24.36 37.78 20.11
N GLN A 56 25.21 37.71 19.08
CA GLN A 56 24.85 37.15 17.77
C GLN A 56 24.39 35.69 17.87
N ALA A 57 25.05 34.89 18.71
CA ALA A 57 24.63 33.50 18.93
C ALA A 57 23.27 33.39 19.63
N VAL A 58 22.97 34.30 20.58
CA VAL A 58 21.64 34.36 21.22
C VAL A 58 20.57 34.76 20.20
N GLU A 59 20.82 35.77 19.38
CA GLU A 59 19.91 36.21 18.31
C GLU A 59 19.65 35.07 17.32
N ALA A 60 20.70 34.37 16.87
CA ALA A 60 20.55 33.22 15.98
C ALA A 60 19.78 32.05 16.61
N TYR A 61 20.00 31.79 17.92
CA TYR A 61 19.24 30.77 18.65
C TYR A 61 17.76 31.18 18.82
N GLU A 62 17.49 32.44 19.13
CA GLU A 62 16.15 32.98 19.23
C GLU A 62 15.41 32.92 17.89
N ASP A 63 16.10 33.23 16.79
CA ASP A 63 15.57 33.10 15.44
C ASP A 63 15.25 31.66 15.03
N LEU A 64 15.96 30.69 15.63
CA LEU A 64 15.80 29.26 15.39
C LEU A 64 14.64 28.66 16.22
N VAL A 65 14.58 28.98 17.51
CA VAL A 65 13.72 28.30 18.50
C VAL A 65 12.55 29.18 18.96
N GLY A 66 12.61 30.49 18.72
CA GLY A 66 11.63 31.48 19.18
C GLY A 66 11.72 31.83 20.66
N THR A 67 12.81 31.44 21.34
CA THR A 67 13.03 31.73 22.77
C THR A 67 14.44 32.22 23.00
N THR A 68 14.59 33.16 23.93
CA THR A 68 15.88 33.74 24.29
C THR A 68 16.57 32.96 25.41
N VAL A 69 17.89 33.12 25.52
CA VAL A 69 18.75 32.47 26.52
C VAL A 69 19.71 33.48 27.12
N GLU A 70 20.28 33.16 28.29
CA GLU A 70 21.31 34.01 28.89
C GLU A 70 22.50 34.15 27.93
N VAL A 71 23.05 35.36 27.82
CA VAL A 71 24.23 35.69 26.99
C VAL A 71 25.51 35.15 27.65
N GLU A 72 25.56 33.84 27.85
CA GLU A 72 26.63 33.09 28.49
C GLU A 72 26.96 31.85 27.65
N LYS A 73 28.25 31.61 27.38
CA LYS A 73 28.74 30.49 26.57
C LYS A 73 28.08 29.15 26.94
N GLY A 74 28.08 28.82 28.23
CA GLY A 74 27.54 27.57 28.74
C GLY A 74 26.02 27.49 28.62
N ALA A 75 25.31 28.60 28.83
CA ALA A 75 23.85 28.65 28.72
C ALA A 75 23.38 28.44 27.27
N ILE A 76 24.01 29.13 26.31
CA ILE A 76 23.71 29.02 24.88
C ILE A 76 23.97 27.59 24.39
N ALA A 77 25.13 27.03 24.70
CA ALA A 77 25.48 25.67 24.29
C ALA A 77 24.53 24.61 24.89
N ALA A 78 24.21 24.73 26.19
CA ALA A 78 23.28 23.82 26.84
C ALA A 78 21.87 23.90 26.21
N ALA A 79 21.40 25.11 25.88
CA ALA A 79 20.11 25.32 25.25
C ALA A 79 20.05 24.72 23.84
N LEU A 80 21.06 24.99 23.00
CA LEU A 80 21.16 24.45 21.65
C LEU A 80 21.21 22.91 21.66
N LYS A 81 22.03 22.31 22.52
CA LYS A 81 22.12 20.84 22.65
C LYS A 81 20.80 20.22 23.11
N LYS A 82 20.13 20.85 24.07
CA LYS A 82 18.82 20.41 24.55
C LYS A 82 17.78 20.47 23.44
N TRP A 83 17.78 21.55 22.66
CA TRP A 83 16.92 21.68 21.48
C TRP A 83 17.21 20.60 20.44
N ALA A 84 18.48 20.41 20.05
CA ALA A 84 18.88 19.41 19.06
C ALA A 84 18.49 17.98 19.49
N THR A 85 18.69 17.65 20.77
CA THR A 85 18.28 16.36 21.34
C THR A 85 16.77 16.15 21.22
N ARG A 86 15.97 17.19 21.50
CA ARG A 86 14.51 17.12 21.37
C ARG A 86 14.08 16.99 19.90
N GLU A 87 14.66 17.78 19.02
CA GLU A 87 14.36 17.72 17.59
C GLU A 87 14.66 16.33 17.01
N MET A 88 15.78 15.71 17.40
CA MET A 88 16.10 14.32 17.03
C MET A 88 15.05 13.31 17.51
N GLN A 89 14.44 13.51 18.69
CA GLN A 89 13.35 12.66 19.17
C GLN A 89 12.08 12.86 18.35
N ASP A 90 11.76 14.11 18.02
CA ASP A 90 10.56 14.48 17.24
C ASP A 90 10.66 14.06 15.77
N ILE A 91 11.86 13.79 15.25
CA ILE A 91 12.08 13.24 13.90
C ILE A 91 11.71 11.76 13.81
N LEU A 92 11.86 10.98 14.90
CA LEU A 92 11.69 9.51 14.86
C LEU A 92 10.34 9.04 14.29
N PRO A 93 9.18 9.62 14.69
CA PRO A 93 7.90 9.24 14.10
C PRO A 93 7.83 9.56 12.60
N VAL A 94 8.39 10.71 12.19
CA VAL A 94 8.38 11.14 10.78
C VAL A 94 9.26 10.23 9.93
N GLU A 95 10.43 9.85 10.43
CA GLU A 95 11.33 8.89 9.78
C GLU A 95 10.65 7.51 9.61
N ALA A 96 9.92 7.06 10.64
CA ALA A 96 9.15 5.81 10.57
C ALA A 96 8.05 5.86 9.51
N GLU A 97 7.27 6.94 9.46
CA GLU A 97 6.23 7.15 8.43
C GLU A 97 6.82 7.26 7.03
N ALA A 98 7.92 8.01 6.88
CA ALA A 98 8.63 8.14 5.62
C ALA A 98 9.13 6.77 5.11
N LYS A 99 9.65 5.93 6.01
CA LYS A 99 10.12 4.59 5.68
C LYS A 99 8.97 3.65 5.33
N ALA A 100 7.92 3.60 6.15
CA ALA A 100 6.75 2.76 5.94
C ALA A 100 6.07 3.05 4.59
N ASN A 101 6.08 4.32 4.19
CA ASN A 101 5.49 4.79 2.95
C ASN A 101 6.50 4.99 1.82
N GLY A 102 7.78 4.60 1.96
CA GLY A 102 8.79 4.75 0.91
C GLY A 102 8.89 6.17 0.33
N LEU A 103 8.94 7.18 1.19
CA LEU A 103 9.03 8.59 0.79
C LEU A 103 10.49 8.96 0.42
N PRO A 104 10.70 9.78 -0.63
CA PRO A 104 12.03 10.14 -1.14
C PRO A 104 12.75 11.21 -0.30
N VAL A 105 12.68 11.12 1.04
CA VAL A 105 13.30 12.08 1.97
C VAL A 105 14.17 11.42 3.04
N LEU A 106 14.30 10.09 3.01
CA LEU A 106 15.02 9.35 4.05
C LEU A 106 16.49 9.75 4.15
N ASP A 107 17.17 9.94 3.01
CA ASP A 107 18.57 10.34 2.99
C ASP A 107 18.75 11.73 3.60
N TRP A 108 17.89 12.69 3.21
CA TRP A 108 17.89 14.03 3.77
C TRP A 108 17.60 14.05 5.28
N ILE A 109 16.62 13.25 5.76
CA ILE A 109 16.32 13.11 7.19
C ILE A 109 17.55 12.56 7.95
N SER A 110 18.25 11.58 7.35
CA SER A 110 19.46 10.99 7.94
C SER A 110 20.60 12.01 8.05
N GLU A 111 20.82 12.80 7.00
CA GLU A 111 21.80 13.89 7.00
C GLU A 111 21.46 14.95 8.05
N TYR A 112 20.20 15.40 8.10
CA TYR A 112 19.75 16.37 9.10
C TYR A 112 19.96 15.86 10.53
N ARG A 113 19.62 14.60 10.80
CA ARG A 113 19.85 13.96 12.10
C ARG A 113 21.33 13.86 12.44
N THR A 114 22.19 13.59 11.46
CA THR A 114 23.65 13.55 11.64
C THR A 114 24.19 14.93 12.03
N SER A 115 23.70 15.98 11.39
CA SER A 115 24.04 17.37 11.75
C SER A 115 23.60 17.73 13.17
N LEU A 116 22.39 17.32 13.59
CA LEU A 116 21.93 17.52 14.97
C LEU A 116 22.77 16.74 15.98
N GLN A 117 23.15 15.49 15.67
CA GLN A 117 24.02 14.69 16.52
C GLN A 117 25.39 15.35 16.70
N ALA A 118 25.97 15.90 15.62
CA ALA A 118 27.23 16.65 15.70
C ALA A 118 27.12 17.86 16.65
N ILE A 119 25.99 18.57 16.66
CA ILE A 119 25.72 19.66 17.62
C ILE A 119 25.67 19.15 19.06
N VAL A 120 25.02 18.01 19.30
CA VAL A 120 24.91 17.40 20.64
C VAL A 120 26.29 17.03 21.19
N ASP A 121 27.17 16.48 20.34
CA ASP A 121 28.51 16.02 20.71
C ASP A 121 29.57 17.13 20.77
N SER A 122 29.28 18.30 20.17
CA SER A 122 30.19 19.45 20.09
C SER A 122 30.54 20.09 21.44
N VAL A 123 31.69 20.75 21.56
CA VAL A 123 31.98 21.56 22.76
C VAL A 123 31.24 22.91 22.71
N ALA A 124 31.16 23.62 23.83
CA ALA A 124 30.38 24.86 23.92
C ALA A 124 30.82 25.96 22.94
N GLU A 125 32.12 26.05 22.65
CA GLU A 125 32.66 26.97 21.65
C GLU A 125 32.20 26.64 20.22
N ASP A 126 32.16 25.35 19.88
CA ASP A 126 31.69 24.88 18.58
C ASP A 126 30.19 25.13 18.41
N CYS A 127 29.37 24.94 19.45
CA CYS A 127 27.94 25.27 19.42
C CYS A 127 27.70 26.76 19.07
N ILE A 128 28.53 27.66 19.61
CA ILE A 128 28.45 29.10 19.29
C ILE A 128 28.86 29.35 17.85
N ARG A 129 29.94 28.71 17.40
CA ARG A 129 30.39 28.81 16.00
C ARG A 129 29.31 28.34 15.02
N VAL A 130 28.62 27.24 15.34
CA VAL A 130 27.48 26.76 14.54
C VAL A 130 26.37 27.80 14.48
N LEU A 131 25.96 28.38 15.61
CA LEU A 131 24.89 29.39 15.61
C LEU A 131 25.26 30.65 14.81
N VAL A 132 26.49 31.15 14.96
CA VAL A 132 26.94 32.37 14.28
C VAL A 132 27.25 32.13 12.80
N GLY A 133 27.79 30.96 12.45
CA GLY A 133 28.22 30.64 11.08
C GLY A 133 27.17 29.95 10.23
N GLU A 134 26.37 29.06 10.82
CA GLU A 134 25.45 28.14 10.12
C GLU A 134 24.00 28.25 10.62
N GLY A 135 23.69 29.21 11.50
CA GLY A 135 22.36 29.36 12.11
C GLY A 135 21.23 29.53 11.09
N THR A 136 21.49 30.21 9.97
CA THR A 136 20.53 30.36 8.87
C THR A 136 20.23 29.04 8.17
N THR A 137 21.27 28.27 7.82
CA THR A 137 21.13 26.94 7.20
C THR A 137 20.45 25.95 8.14
N LEU A 138 20.74 26.02 9.43
CA LEU A 138 20.06 25.21 10.45
C LEU A 138 18.57 25.57 10.52
N LYS A 139 18.22 26.87 10.49
CA LYS A 139 16.84 27.36 10.45
C LYS A 139 16.09 26.90 9.19
N GLU A 140 16.74 26.95 8.03
CA GLU A 140 16.18 26.42 6.78
C GLU A 140 15.91 24.92 6.87
N SER A 141 16.85 24.16 7.44
CA SER A 141 16.70 22.72 7.66
C SER A 141 15.52 22.41 8.61
N CYS A 142 15.35 23.20 9.67
CA CYS A 142 14.17 23.10 10.55
C CYS A 142 12.87 23.37 9.80
N SER A 143 12.84 24.40 8.96
CA SER A 143 11.66 24.74 8.14
C SER A 143 11.32 23.60 7.18
N THR A 144 12.32 23.01 6.52
CA THR A 144 12.14 21.83 5.68
C THR A 144 11.60 20.64 6.47
N MET A 145 12.17 20.34 7.64
CA MET A 145 11.68 19.26 8.51
C MET A 145 10.21 19.48 8.94
N GLN A 146 9.82 20.73 9.22
CA GLN A 146 8.43 21.07 9.53
C GLN A 146 7.50 20.84 8.34
N LYS A 147 7.92 21.21 7.12
CA LYS A 147 7.14 20.93 5.90
C LYS A 147 7.00 19.43 5.65
N ILE A 148 8.07 18.65 5.83
CA ILE A 148 8.03 17.19 5.75
C ILE A 148 7.04 16.65 6.78
N ARG A 149 7.12 17.08 8.04
CA ARG A 149 6.18 16.67 9.11
C ARG A 149 4.72 16.96 8.77
N ALA A 150 4.44 18.13 8.17
CA ALA A 150 3.10 18.47 7.69
C ALA A 150 2.66 17.62 6.49
N ALA A 151 3.60 17.21 5.64
CA ALA A 151 3.36 16.33 4.51
C ALA A 151 3.16 14.86 4.88
N THR A 152 3.61 14.41 6.07
CA THR A 152 3.47 13.04 6.56
C THR A 152 2.29 12.84 7.52
N THR A 153 1.20 13.58 7.34
CA THR A 153 -0.06 13.33 8.07
C THR A 153 -0.83 12.18 7.41
N ASP A 154 -1.67 11.46 8.16
CA ASP A 154 -2.47 10.33 7.65
C ASP A 154 -3.19 10.65 6.34
N LYS A 155 -3.83 11.84 6.27
CA LYS A 155 -4.53 12.33 5.07
C LYS A 155 -3.60 12.50 3.87
N ASN A 156 -2.40 13.02 4.07
CA ASN A 156 -1.43 13.24 3.00
C ASN A 156 -0.75 11.93 2.58
N LEU A 157 -0.51 11.02 3.54
CA LEU A 157 -0.02 9.67 3.26
C LEU A 157 -1.04 8.88 2.43
N GLU A 158 -2.33 8.98 2.75
CA GLU A 158 -3.40 8.38 1.95
C GLU A 158 -3.45 8.97 0.54
N LEU A 159 -3.29 10.29 0.39
CA LEU A 159 -3.17 10.93 -0.93
C LEU A 159 -1.99 10.34 -1.73
N LEU A 160 -0.81 10.21 -1.13
CA LEU A 160 0.38 9.66 -1.79
C LEU A 160 0.18 8.19 -2.18
N LYS A 161 -0.46 7.40 -1.31
CA LYS A 161 -0.83 6.02 -1.61
C LYS A 161 -1.78 5.93 -2.81
N ASN A 162 -2.82 6.76 -2.82
CA ASN A 162 -3.79 6.82 -3.92
C ASN A 162 -3.13 7.28 -5.22
N ALA A 163 -2.24 8.27 -5.15
CA ALA A 163 -1.47 8.74 -6.30
C ALA A 163 -0.59 7.63 -6.90
N ARG A 164 0.11 6.85 -6.07
CA ARG A 164 0.90 5.69 -6.54
C ARG A 164 0.03 4.61 -7.14
N GLN A 165 -1.12 4.32 -6.52
CA GLN A 165 -2.07 3.34 -7.06
C GLN A 165 -2.56 3.75 -8.44
N VAL A 166 -2.96 5.01 -8.60
CA VAL A 166 -3.42 5.53 -9.90
C VAL A 166 -2.28 5.51 -10.92
N SER A 167 -1.09 5.96 -10.54
CA SER A 167 0.07 5.97 -11.45
C SER A 167 0.49 4.56 -11.90
N SER A 168 0.47 3.57 -11.01
CA SER A 168 0.97 2.21 -11.31
C SER A 168 -0.07 1.24 -11.86
N ARG A 169 -1.35 1.43 -11.53
CA ARG A 169 -2.43 0.49 -11.92
C ARG A 169 -3.46 1.11 -12.85
N VAL A 170 -3.85 2.37 -12.63
CA VAL A 170 -4.90 3.01 -13.43
C VAL A 170 -4.37 3.52 -14.75
N TRP A 171 -3.25 4.26 -14.71
CA TRP A 171 -2.69 4.87 -15.92
C TRP A 171 -2.44 3.85 -17.05
N PRO A 172 -1.80 2.69 -16.81
CA PRO A 172 -1.59 1.69 -17.86
C PRO A 172 -2.90 1.18 -18.49
N VAL A 173 -3.98 1.10 -17.72
CA VAL A 173 -5.30 0.69 -18.24
C VAL A 173 -5.89 1.78 -19.11
N LEU A 174 -5.82 3.05 -18.70
CA LEU A 174 -6.29 4.18 -19.50
C LEU A 174 -5.50 4.28 -20.81
N GLU A 175 -4.18 4.11 -20.73
CA GLU A 175 -3.27 4.14 -21.88
C GLU A 175 -3.55 3.00 -22.86
N SER A 176 -3.76 1.78 -22.37
CA SER A 176 -4.10 0.65 -23.25
C SER A 176 -5.46 0.82 -23.96
N HIS A 177 -6.34 1.66 -23.43
CA HIS A 177 -7.64 2.01 -24.02
C HIS A 177 -7.56 3.27 -24.91
N GLY A 178 -6.36 3.80 -25.16
CA GLY A 178 -6.14 4.98 -25.99
C GLY A 178 -6.67 6.28 -25.37
N LEU A 179 -6.87 6.31 -24.05
CA LEU A 179 -7.33 7.49 -23.30
C LEU A 179 -6.15 8.38 -22.89
N ASP A 180 -5.14 8.52 -23.76
CA ASP A 180 -3.89 9.20 -23.41
C ASP A 180 -4.03 10.72 -23.42
N GLY A 181 -4.51 11.28 -24.53
CA GLY A 181 -4.80 12.71 -24.75
C GLY A 181 -4.12 13.68 -23.77
N VAL A 182 -4.94 14.39 -22.99
CA VAL A 182 -4.48 15.32 -21.93
C VAL A 182 -4.09 14.58 -20.63
N LEU A 183 -4.51 13.32 -20.47
CA LEU A 183 -4.27 12.53 -19.26
C LEU A 183 -2.81 12.08 -19.12
N SER A 184 -2.09 11.91 -20.23
CA SER A 184 -0.67 11.53 -20.26
C SER A 184 0.20 12.55 -19.51
N GLU A 185 -0.08 13.85 -19.69
CA GLU A 185 0.64 14.91 -18.97
C GLU A 185 0.34 14.84 -17.45
N HIS A 186 -0.92 14.64 -17.06
CA HIS A 186 -1.27 14.43 -15.66
C HIS A 186 -0.55 13.20 -15.07
N ALA A 187 -0.45 12.09 -15.81
CA ALA A 187 0.24 10.89 -15.37
C ALA A 187 1.76 11.08 -15.29
N HIS A 188 2.36 11.89 -16.16
CA HIS A 188 3.76 12.28 -16.09
C HIS A 188 4.03 13.12 -14.84
N GLN A 189 3.30 14.23 -14.68
CA GLN A 189 3.46 15.15 -13.54
C GLN A 189 3.21 14.45 -12.20
N LEU A 190 2.24 13.53 -12.12
CA LEU A 190 1.99 12.73 -10.93
C LEU A 190 3.19 11.84 -10.57
N ARG A 191 3.83 11.21 -11.57
CA ARG A 191 5.03 10.37 -11.35
C ARG A 191 6.22 11.18 -10.90
N GLU A 192 6.46 12.32 -11.54
CA GLU A 192 7.56 13.22 -11.19
C GLU A 192 7.42 13.75 -9.75
N ALA A 193 6.23 14.21 -9.39
CA ALA A 193 5.95 14.69 -8.04
C ALA A 193 6.09 13.59 -6.97
N LEU A 194 5.73 12.33 -7.28
CA LEU A 194 5.91 11.18 -6.38
C LEU A 194 7.37 10.76 -6.18
N ALA A 195 8.23 11.03 -7.17
CA ALA A 195 9.65 10.70 -7.12
C ALA A 195 10.52 11.84 -6.54
N SER A 196 10.00 13.07 -6.52
CA SER A 196 10.73 14.25 -6.06
C SER A 196 11.05 14.21 -4.57
N ALA A 197 12.30 14.50 -4.21
CA ALA A 197 12.69 14.70 -2.81
C ALA A 197 11.94 15.86 -2.16
N ASP A 198 11.45 16.81 -2.96
CA ASP A 198 10.68 17.97 -2.53
C ASP A 198 9.16 17.76 -2.62
N PHE A 199 8.68 16.50 -2.61
CA PHE A 199 7.24 16.17 -2.73
C PHE A 199 6.36 16.95 -1.75
N TYR A 200 6.90 17.29 -0.57
CA TYR A 200 6.22 18.04 0.49
C TYR A 200 5.84 19.48 0.08
N THR A 201 6.37 19.97 -1.05
CA THR A 201 6.03 21.29 -1.62
C THR A 201 4.93 21.24 -2.68
N VAL A 202 4.62 20.07 -3.24
CA VAL A 202 3.75 19.89 -4.42
C VAL A 202 2.51 19.03 -4.13
N LEU A 203 2.07 18.97 -2.87
CA LEU A 203 0.92 18.15 -2.47
C LEU A 203 -0.40 18.59 -3.12
N ASP A 204 -0.58 19.89 -3.39
CA ASP A 204 -1.75 20.40 -4.09
C ASP A 204 -1.73 20.06 -5.58
N ASP A 205 -0.55 20.07 -6.20
CA ASP A 205 -0.37 19.65 -7.59
C ASP A 205 -0.67 18.14 -7.72
N LEU A 206 -0.18 17.30 -6.80
CA LEU A 206 -0.54 15.88 -6.73
C LEU A 206 -2.07 15.67 -6.73
N ARG A 207 -2.82 16.44 -5.94
CA ARG A 207 -4.30 16.38 -5.93
C ARG A 207 -4.90 16.78 -7.28
N THR A 208 -4.31 17.78 -7.92
CA THR A 208 -4.76 18.31 -9.21
C THR A 208 -4.57 17.29 -10.32
N HIS A 209 -3.42 16.62 -10.39
CA HIS A 209 -3.15 15.60 -11.41
C HIS A 209 -3.83 14.26 -11.12
N LEU A 210 -4.08 13.92 -9.85
CA LEU A 210 -4.78 12.68 -9.47
C LEU A 210 -6.25 12.65 -9.89
N LYS A 211 -6.95 13.79 -9.82
CA LYS A 211 -8.40 13.88 -10.05
C LYS A 211 -8.83 13.46 -11.46
N PRO A 212 -8.25 13.99 -12.56
CA PRO A 212 -8.62 13.62 -13.92
C PRO A 212 -8.45 12.13 -14.20
N LEU A 213 -7.32 11.55 -13.77
CA LEU A 213 -7.02 10.12 -13.95
C LEU A 213 -8.03 9.23 -13.21
N SER A 214 -8.32 9.56 -11.95
CA SER A 214 -9.30 8.83 -11.14
C SER A 214 -10.69 8.89 -11.76
N LYS A 215 -11.08 10.06 -12.29
CA LYS A 215 -12.37 10.27 -12.94
C LYS A 215 -12.50 9.46 -14.24
N ALA A 216 -11.52 9.56 -15.14
CA ALA A 216 -11.54 8.84 -16.41
C ALA A 216 -11.61 7.32 -16.21
N TYR A 217 -10.90 6.80 -15.22
CA TYR A 217 -11.00 5.38 -14.87
C TYR A 217 -12.36 4.99 -14.31
N ALA A 218 -12.94 5.81 -13.43
CA ALA A 218 -14.27 5.55 -12.91
C ALA A 218 -15.32 5.51 -14.03
N GLU A 219 -15.22 6.41 -15.02
CA GLU A 219 -16.08 6.43 -16.20
C GLU A 219 -15.94 5.15 -17.03
N LEU A 220 -14.70 4.79 -17.42
CA LEU A 220 -14.41 3.55 -18.17
C LEU A 220 -14.91 2.29 -17.42
N TYR A 221 -14.59 2.19 -16.13
CA TYR A 221 -14.99 1.06 -15.31
C TYR A 221 -16.51 0.95 -15.21
N THR A 222 -17.20 2.07 -14.98
CA THR A 222 -18.66 2.12 -14.85
C THR A 222 -19.34 1.66 -16.13
N GLU A 223 -18.86 2.12 -17.28
CA GLU A 223 -19.38 1.71 -18.59
C GLU A 223 -19.24 0.20 -18.80
N LEU A 224 -18.04 -0.34 -18.62
CA LEU A 224 -17.77 -1.77 -18.77
C LEU A 224 -18.55 -2.63 -17.79
N HIS A 225 -18.63 -2.21 -16.52
CA HIS A 225 -19.39 -2.90 -15.49
C HIS A 225 -20.87 -2.96 -15.83
N THR A 226 -21.45 -1.83 -16.24
CA THR A 226 -22.86 -1.74 -16.62
C THR A 226 -23.16 -2.62 -17.84
N ASN A 227 -22.28 -2.59 -18.85
CA ASN A 227 -22.39 -3.43 -20.03
C ASN A 227 -22.31 -4.92 -19.68
N ARG A 228 -21.31 -5.33 -18.90
CA ARG A 228 -21.15 -6.71 -18.41
C ARG A 228 -22.37 -7.18 -17.65
N ASN A 229 -22.87 -6.40 -16.69
CA ASN A 229 -24.04 -6.76 -15.92
C ASN A 229 -25.26 -6.97 -16.83
N LYS A 230 -25.54 -6.02 -17.72
CA LYS A 230 -26.66 -6.10 -18.67
C LYS A 230 -26.54 -7.32 -19.59
N ALA A 231 -25.35 -7.57 -20.14
CA ALA A 231 -25.13 -8.65 -21.08
C ALA A 231 -25.31 -10.03 -20.44
N TYR A 232 -24.76 -10.23 -19.23
CA TYR A 232 -24.92 -11.47 -18.48
C TYR A 232 -26.34 -11.67 -17.96
N HIS A 233 -27.02 -10.60 -17.51
CA HIS A 233 -28.42 -10.67 -17.11
C HIS A 233 -29.31 -11.12 -18.28
N ASN A 234 -29.15 -10.49 -19.45
CA ASN A 234 -29.88 -10.87 -20.66
C ASN A 234 -29.59 -12.31 -21.10
N ALA A 235 -28.36 -12.81 -20.91
CA ALA A 235 -28.01 -14.19 -21.21
C ALA A 235 -28.70 -15.19 -20.27
N VAL A 236 -28.77 -14.88 -18.97
CA VAL A 236 -29.53 -15.67 -17.99
C VAL A 236 -31.01 -15.72 -18.36
N GLU A 237 -31.63 -14.57 -18.65
CA GLU A 237 -33.03 -14.50 -19.09
C GLU A 237 -33.27 -15.29 -20.37
N ALA A 238 -32.37 -15.20 -21.35
CA ALA A 238 -32.51 -15.94 -22.61
C ALA A 238 -32.44 -17.47 -22.43
N VAL A 239 -31.68 -17.97 -21.45
CA VAL A 239 -31.68 -19.40 -21.08
C VAL A 239 -32.96 -19.76 -20.34
N ALA A 240 -33.41 -18.94 -19.40
CA ALA A 240 -34.62 -19.17 -18.62
C ALA A 240 -35.92 -19.08 -19.45
N ALA A 241 -35.92 -18.31 -20.55
CA ALA A 241 -37.04 -18.18 -21.47
C ALA A 241 -37.29 -19.44 -22.33
N ARG A 242 -36.39 -20.42 -22.29
CA ARG A 242 -36.53 -21.67 -23.04
C ARG A 242 -37.61 -22.56 -22.43
N PRO A 243 -38.51 -23.17 -23.22
CA PRO A 243 -39.58 -24.01 -22.67
C PRO A 243 -39.05 -25.23 -21.89
N GLU A 244 -37.85 -25.71 -22.23
CA GLU A 244 -37.14 -26.78 -21.52
C GLU A 244 -36.80 -26.40 -20.07
N TRP A 245 -36.63 -25.12 -19.78
CA TRP A 245 -36.26 -24.60 -18.45
C TRP A 245 -37.26 -25.02 -17.37
N ALA A 246 -38.56 -24.96 -17.69
CA ALA A 246 -39.63 -25.32 -16.76
C ALA A 246 -39.66 -26.81 -16.39
N LYS A 247 -38.94 -27.67 -17.14
CA LYS A 247 -38.83 -29.11 -16.88
C LYS A 247 -37.73 -29.46 -15.87
N LEU A 248 -36.84 -28.52 -15.56
CA LEU A 248 -35.75 -28.72 -14.62
C LEU A 248 -36.21 -28.46 -13.18
N SER A 249 -35.62 -29.20 -12.23
CA SER A 249 -35.68 -28.85 -10.80
C SER A 249 -34.98 -27.51 -10.53
N HIS A 250 -35.35 -26.82 -9.47
CA HIS A 250 -34.71 -25.56 -9.06
C HIS A 250 -33.19 -25.68 -8.88
N GLU A 251 -32.70 -26.78 -8.28
CA GLU A 251 -31.26 -27.02 -8.10
C GLU A 251 -30.52 -27.10 -9.44
N ALA A 252 -31.09 -27.84 -10.40
CA ALA A 252 -30.56 -27.95 -11.76
C ALA A 252 -30.61 -26.61 -12.52
N GLN A 253 -31.66 -25.81 -12.32
CA GLN A 253 -31.76 -24.45 -12.86
C GLN A 253 -30.61 -23.58 -12.35
N VAL A 254 -30.42 -23.49 -11.03
CA VAL A 254 -29.35 -22.71 -10.39
C VAL A 254 -27.97 -23.16 -10.87
N ALA A 255 -27.72 -24.47 -10.91
CA ALA A 255 -26.45 -25.02 -11.38
C ALA A 255 -26.18 -24.70 -12.86
N LEU A 256 -27.22 -24.72 -13.71
CA LEU A 256 -27.12 -24.48 -15.13
C LEU A 256 -26.73 -23.02 -15.46
N ILE A 257 -27.34 -22.04 -14.78
CA ILE A 257 -27.05 -20.61 -15.02
C ILE A 257 -25.93 -20.06 -14.13
N GLY A 258 -25.47 -20.80 -13.12
CA GLY A 258 -24.42 -20.36 -12.19
C GLY A 258 -23.20 -19.70 -12.86
N PRO A 259 -22.63 -20.25 -13.95
CA PRO A 259 -21.54 -19.60 -14.67
C PRO A 259 -21.90 -18.23 -15.27
N LEU A 260 -23.15 -17.98 -15.66
CA LEU A 260 -23.61 -16.70 -16.16
C LEU A 260 -23.96 -15.75 -15.00
N SER A 261 -24.73 -16.24 -14.01
CA SER A 261 -25.20 -15.44 -12.88
C SER A 261 -24.08 -14.93 -11.99
N SER A 262 -23.00 -15.70 -11.81
CA SER A 262 -21.83 -15.29 -11.02
C SER A 262 -21.06 -14.09 -11.61
N ARG A 263 -21.27 -13.77 -12.90
CA ARG A 263 -20.62 -12.65 -13.58
C ARG A 263 -21.51 -11.41 -13.71
N ALA A 264 -22.80 -11.54 -13.40
CA ALA A 264 -23.70 -10.40 -13.27
C ALA A 264 -23.46 -9.69 -11.93
N CYS A 265 -23.48 -8.35 -11.94
CA CYS A 265 -23.31 -7.52 -10.75
C CYS A 265 -24.24 -6.32 -10.86
N ALA A 266 -25.38 -6.38 -10.17
CA ALA A 266 -26.46 -5.41 -10.32
C ALA A 266 -26.09 -4.02 -9.78
N GLU A 267 -25.40 -4.00 -8.64
CA GLU A 267 -24.99 -2.77 -7.97
C GLU A 267 -23.51 -2.52 -8.20
N LEU A 268 -23.19 -1.31 -8.65
CA LEU A 268 -21.82 -0.83 -8.78
C LEU A 268 -21.41 -0.14 -7.48
N ASP A 269 -20.43 -0.72 -6.80
CA ASP A 269 -19.80 -0.13 -5.61
C ASP A 269 -18.30 0.00 -5.84
N LEU A 270 -17.89 1.00 -6.62
CA LEU A 270 -16.52 1.18 -7.07
C LEU A 270 -15.64 1.82 -5.99
N VAL A 271 -14.56 1.14 -5.62
CA VAL A 271 -13.49 1.71 -4.80
C VAL A 271 -12.82 2.88 -5.51
N ALA A 272 -12.71 4.02 -4.81
CA ALA A 272 -12.09 5.23 -5.32
C ALA A 272 -10.62 5.02 -5.76
N HIS A 273 -10.12 5.94 -6.59
CA HIS A 273 -8.71 6.02 -6.99
C HIS A 273 -8.13 4.74 -7.58
N GLY A 274 -8.91 4.05 -8.42
CA GLY A 274 -8.40 2.91 -9.18
C GLY A 274 -8.55 1.56 -8.51
N GLY A 275 -9.56 1.38 -7.66
CA GLY A 275 -9.92 0.06 -7.19
C GLY A 275 -10.91 -0.65 -8.12
N THR A 276 -11.51 -1.71 -7.59
CA THR A 276 -12.54 -2.51 -8.26
C THR A 276 -13.86 -2.38 -7.52
N CYS A 277 -14.94 -2.86 -8.12
CA CYS A 277 -16.23 -2.98 -7.45
C CYS A 277 -16.09 -3.93 -6.24
N HIS A 278 -16.54 -3.52 -5.05
CA HIS A 278 -16.49 -4.34 -3.84
C HIS A 278 -17.25 -5.67 -3.97
N GLN A 279 -18.33 -5.66 -4.75
CA GLN A 279 -19.22 -6.81 -4.90
C GLN A 279 -18.66 -7.88 -5.83
N CYS A 280 -18.17 -7.50 -7.02
CA CYS A 280 -17.69 -8.48 -8.00
C CYS A 280 -16.16 -8.58 -8.10
N ASN A 281 -15.41 -7.61 -7.58
CA ASN A 281 -13.94 -7.53 -7.61
C ASN A 281 -13.31 -7.73 -9.01
N ALA A 282 -14.09 -7.56 -10.08
CA ALA A 282 -13.62 -7.76 -11.45
C ALA A 282 -12.77 -6.57 -11.90
N THR A 283 -11.59 -6.83 -12.46
CA THR A 283 -10.79 -5.79 -13.12
C THR A 283 -11.36 -5.46 -14.50
N VAL A 284 -10.94 -4.34 -15.09
CA VAL A 284 -11.27 -3.98 -16.48
C VAL A 284 -10.99 -5.15 -17.43
N SER A 285 -9.77 -5.71 -17.41
CA SER A 285 -9.39 -6.84 -18.27
C SER A 285 -10.20 -8.12 -18.02
N GLN A 286 -10.59 -8.37 -16.76
CA GLN A 286 -11.47 -9.50 -16.44
C GLN A 286 -12.88 -9.28 -17.02
N MET A 287 -13.41 -8.05 -16.94
CA MET A 287 -14.72 -7.73 -17.50
C MET A 287 -14.73 -7.83 -19.02
N GLU A 288 -13.67 -7.39 -19.70
CA GLU A 288 -13.49 -7.56 -21.15
C GLU A 288 -13.42 -9.03 -21.54
N SER A 289 -12.65 -9.83 -20.79
CA SER A 289 -12.55 -11.28 -21.01
C SER A 289 -13.89 -11.98 -20.80
N ASP A 290 -14.64 -11.57 -19.77
CA ASP A 290 -15.98 -12.10 -19.52
C ASP A 290 -16.95 -11.73 -20.64
N LEU A 291 -16.91 -10.50 -21.15
CA LEU A 291 -17.74 -10.09 -22.29
C LEU A 291 -17.39 -10.89 -23.56
N ALA A 292 -16.11 -11.13 -23.82
CA ALA A 292 -15.66 -11.95 -24.94
C ALA A 292 -16.09 -13.43 -24.81
N ALA A 293 -16.14 -13.97 -23.58
CA ALA A 293 -16.54 -15.35 -23.31
C ALA A 293 -18.08 -15.58 -23.30
N LEU A 294 -18.87 -14.51 -23.29
CA LEU A 294 -20.31 -14.55 -23.04
C LEU A 294 -21.06 -15.49 -23.99
N ASP A 295 -20.82 -15.39 -25.30
CA ASP A 295 -21.52 -16.18 -26.30
C ASP A 295 -21.21 -17.68 -26.19
N GLY A 296 -19.97 -18.00 -25.84
CA GLY A 296 -19.53 -19.37 -25.59
C GLY A 296 -20.23 -19.97 -24.37
N LEU A 297 -20.24 -19.23 -23.26
CA LEU A 297 -20.91 -19.66 -22.01
C LEU A 297 -22.42 -19.81 -22.20
N LYS A 298 -23.05 -18.88 -22.92
CA LYS A 298 -24.48 -18.95 -23.25
C LYS A 298 -24.78 -20.19 -24.10
N THR A 299 -23.98 -20.46 -25.12
CA THR A 299 -24.13 -21.65 -25.96
C THR A 299 -23.99 -22.93 -25.15
N GLN A 300 -22.99 -23.01 -24.27
CA GLN A 300 -22.79 -24.16 -23.38
C GLN A 300 -23.99 -24.38 -22.44
N ALA A 301 -24.55 -23.31 -21.86
CA ALA A 301 -25.74 -23.41 -21.02
C ALA A 301 -26.96 -23.91 -21.82
N LEU A 302 -27.14 -23.45 -23.05
CA LEU A 302 -28.24 -23.92 -23.92
C LEU A 302 -28.08 -25.39 -24.32
N VAL A 303 -26.87 -25.82 -24.70
CA VAL A 303 -26.58 -27.23 -25.01
C VAL A 303 -26.84 -28.10 -23.78
N ARG A 304 -26.37 -27.68 -22.61
CA ARG A 304 -26.57 -28.42 -21.37
C ARG A 304 -28.04 -28.52 -20.97
N LEU A 305 -28.82 -27.46 -21.20
CA LEU A 305 -30.28 -27.48 -21.01
C LEU A 305 -30.95 -28.56 -21.87
N GLN A 306 -30.55 -28.66 -23.14
CA GLN A 306 -31.06 -29.68 -24.05
C GLN A 306 -30.67 -31.09 -23.59
N GLU A 307 -29.42 -31.32 -23.18
CA GLU A 307 -28.97 -32.62 -22.68
C GLU A 307 -29.74 -33.08 -21.42
N LEU A 308 -29.99 -32.16 -20.49
CA LEU A 308 -30.70 -32.46 -19.25
C LEU A 308 -32.19 -32.77 -19.46
N THR A 309 -32.76 -32.27 -20.56
CA THR A 309 -34.18 -32.44 -20.90
C THR A 309 -34.41 -33.42 -22.05
N ALA A 310 -33.34 -33.94 -22.65
CA ALA A 310 -33.40 -34.97 -23.66
C ALA A 310 -34.11 -36.21 -23.11
N PRO A 311 -34.97 -36.88 -23.91
CA PRO A 311 -35.61 -38.11 -23.48
C PRO A 311 -34.51 -39.11 -23.12
N LYS A 312 -34.54 -39.61 -21.88
CA LYS A 312 -33.69 -40.74 -21.49
C LYS A 312 -34.14 -41.95 -22.31
N GLU A 313 -33.43 -42.27 -23.40
CA GLU A 313 -33.59 -43.57 -24.05
C GLU A 313 -33.29 -44.64 -22.98
N LYS A 314 -34.32 -45.37 -22.57
CA LYS A 314 -34.13 -46.52 -21.68
C LYS A 314 -33.29 -47.54 -22.45
N VAL A 315 -32.06 -47.76 -22.00
CA VAL A 315 -31.18 -48.81 -22.54
C VAL A 315 -31.27 -50.02 -21.63
N VAL A 316 -31.66 -51.16 -22.18
CA VAL A 316 -31.66 -52.44 -21.46
C VAL A 316 -30.57 -53.33 -22.05
N ARG A 317 -29.65 -53.76 -21.19
CA ARG A 317 -28.59 -54.72 -21.53
C ARG A 317 -29.06 -56.13 -21.21
N VAL A 318 -29.02 -57.00 -22.22
CA VAL A 318 -29.44 -58.40 -22.11
C VAL A 318 -28.20 -59.28 -22.23
N LYS A 319 -27.84 -59.98 -21.15
CA LYS A 319 -26.72 -60.92 -21.14
C LYS A 319 -27.12 -62.21 -21.85
N LEU A 320 -26.43 -62.59 -22.92
CA LEU A 320 -26.73 -63.83 -23.64
C LEU A 320 -26.51 -65.06 -22.77
N ALA A 321 -25.48 -65.03 -21.93
CA ALA A 321 -25.16 -66.12 -21.01
C ALA A 321 -26.34 -66.56 -20.14
N SER A 322 -27.26 -65.66 -19.75
CA SER A 322 -28.41 -66.04 -18.91
C SER A 322 -29.40 -66.98 -19.59
N PHE A 323 -29.39 -67.07 -20.91
CA PHE A 323 -30.24 -67.98 -21.69
C PHE A 323 -29.50 -69.28 -22.06
N PHE A 324 -28.18 -69.33 -21.87
CA PHE A 324 -27.31 -70.43 -22.27
C PHE A 324 -26.47 -70.93 -21.07
N ASN A 325 -27.07 -71.02 -19.88
CA ASN A 325 -26.38 -71.35 -18.62
C ASN A 325 -25.94 -72.82 -18.50
N ASN A 326 -26.57 -73.74 -19.23
CA ASN A 326 -26.30 -75.18 -19.16
C ASN A 326 -25.80 -75.67 -20.53
N GLY A 327 -24.99 -76.75 -20.53
CA GLY A 327 -24.60 -77.42 -21.77
C GLY A 327 -25.84 -77.82 -22.57
N LEU A 328 -25.86 -77.47 -23.85
CA LEU A 328 -26.96 -77.78 -24.76
C LEU A 328 -26.69 -79.18 -25.35
N GLU A 329 -27.44 -80.18 -24.90
CA GLU A 329 -27.19 -81.59 -25.23
C GLU A 329 -28.18 -82.13 -26.28
N SER A 330 -29.20 -81.35 -26.66
CA SER A 330 -30.18 -81.70 -27.70
C SER A 330 -30.63 -80.50 -28.54
N GLU A 331 -31.15 -80.77 -29.74
CA GLU A 331 -31.72 -79.75 -30.64
C GLU A 331 -32.94 -79.04 -30.00
N GLU A 332 -33.76 -79.77 -29.25
CA GLU A 332 -34.92 -79.23 -28.53
C GLU A 332 -34.52 -78.19 -27.47
N GLU A 333 -33.36 -78.37 -26.80
CA GLU A 333 -32.85 -77.41 -25.82
C GLU A 333 -32.34 -76.12 -26.47
N ILE A 334 -31.74 -76.23 -27.67
CA ILE A 334 -31.29 -75.08 -28.46
C ILE A 334 -32.49 -74.23 -28.88
N GLU A 335 -33.53 -74.87 -29.44
CA GLU A 335 -34.74 -74.16 -29.88
C GLU A 335 -35.43 -73.45 -28.70
N LYS A 336 -35.54 -74.13 -27.56
CA LYS A 336 -36.17 -73.57 -26.36
C LYS A 336 -35.41 -72.36 -25.80
N ALA A 337 -34.08 -72.39 -25.79
CA ALA A 337 -33.26 -71.26 -25.34
C ALA A 337 -33.38 -70.05 -26.29
N ILE A 338 -33.39 -70.30 -27.61
CA ILE A 338 -33.58 -69.25 -28.63
C ILE A 338 -34.98 -68.63 -28.51
N ASP A 339 -36.02 -69.43 -28.31
CA ASP A 339 -37.40 -68.92 -28.18
C ASP A 339 -37.59 -68.08 -26.91
N GLN A 340 -36.94 -68.45 -25.80
CA GLN A 340 -36.93 -67.63 -24.58
C GLN A 340 -36.23 -66.29 -24.79
N LEU A 341 -35.05 -66.29 -25.44
CA LEU A 341 -34.33 -65.06 -25.79
C LEU A 341 -35.19 -64.19 -26.70
N LYS A 342 -35.75 -64.75 -27.77
CA LYS A 342 -36.63 -64.08 -28.72
C LYS A 342 -37.84 -63.45 -28.02
N THR A 343 -38.50 -64.18 -27.13
CA THR A 343 -39.66 -63.70 -26.36
C THR A 343 -39.29 -62.48 -25.50
N GLN A 344 -38.13 -62.51 -24.85
CA GLN A 344 -37.66 -61.41 -24.02
C GLN A 344 -37.26 -60.19 -24.85
N LEU A 345 -36.59 -60.38 -26.00
CA LEU A 345 -36.21 -59.28 -26.89
C LEU A 345 -37.43 -58.60 -27.51
N LEU A 346 -38.44 -59.36 -27.93
CA LEU A 346 -39.70 -58.82 -28.47
C LEU A 346 -40.47 -58.03 -27.41
N LYS A 347 -40.47 -58.48 -26.16
CA LYS A 347 -41.06 -57.75 -25.04
C LYS A 347 -40.37 -56.39 -24.82
N LEU A 348 -39.04 -56.38 -24.78
CA LEU A 348 -38.25 -55.16 -24.63
C LEU A 348 -38.42 -54.21 -25.83
N MET A 349 -38.53 -54.74 -27.05
CA MET A 349 -38.84 -53.92 -28.22
C MET A 349 -40.22 -53.27 -28.12
N ALA A 350 -41.24 -53.99 -27.65
CA ALA A 350 -42.59 -53.46 -27.46
C ALA A 350 -42.64 -52.36 -26.37
N GLU A 351 -41.69 -52.40 -25.41
CA GLU A 351 -41.51 -51.37 -24.38
C GLU A 351 -40.76 -50.12 -24.90
N GLY A 352 -40.34 -50.11 -26.16
CA GLY A 352 -39.68 -48.97 -26.81
C GLY A 352 -38.27 -48.70 -26.29
N VAL A 353 -37.62 -49.70 -25.69
CA VAL A 353 -36.26 -49.57 -25.15
C VAL A 353 -35.21 -49.95 -26.19
N LYS A 354 -34.04 -49.31 -26.12
CA LYS A 354 -32.89 -49.66 -26.94
C LYS A 354 -32.18 -50.86 -26.31
N ILE A 355 -32.12 -51.97 -27.05
CA ILE A 355 -31.57 -53.23 -26.55
C ILE A 355 -30.10 -53.36 -26.96
N ILE A 356 -29.23 -53.73 -26.02
CA ILE A 356 -27.83 -54.09 -26.28
C ILE A 356 -27.65 -55.54 -25.80
N LEU A 357 -27.18 -56.42 -26.69
CA LEU A 357 -26.83 -57.80 -26.36
C LEU A 357 -25.37 -57.85 -25.89
N GLU A 358 -25.11 -58.48 -24.75
CA GLU A 358 -23.76 -58.64 -24.17
C GLU A 358 -23.43 -60.10 -23.84
#